data_AF-A0A7X3R8I8-F1
#
_entry.id   AF-A0A7X3R8I8-F1
#
_cell.length_a   1.000
_cell.length_b   1.000
_cell.length_c   1.000
_cell.angle_alpha   90.00
_cell.angle_beta   90.00
_cell.angle_gamma   90.00
#
_symmetry.space_group_name_H-M   'P 1'
#
loop_
_entity.id
_entity.type
_entity.pdbx_description
1 polymer ?
#
loop_
_entity_poly.entity_id
_entity_poly.type
_entity_poly.pdbx_seq_one_letter_code
_entity_poly.pdbx_strand_id
1 'polypeptide(L)'
;MHQYEAKPSRVWKVSEAKARLSEILRLSEEEGPQRIGTRRPFVVIPEHVWQERVEGPRKALGQWLLDNIPRGANLTIPDRNTNRKTPFADDDEA
;
A
#
# COMPACT_ATOMS: atom_id res chain seq x y z
N MET A 1 -2.15 -13.96 -9.25
CA MET A 1 -2.37 -12.60 -8.70
C MET A 1 -2.76 -12.79 -7.24
N HIS A 2 -1.79 -12.77 -6.33
CA HIS A 2 -2.10 -12.96 -4.91
C HIS A 2 -2.82 -11.72 -4.41
N GLN A 3 -4.13 -11.85 -4.14
CA GLN A 3 -4.86 -10.86 -3.36
C GLN A 3 -4.15 -10.75 -2.01
N TYR A 4 -3.55 -9.59 -1.74
CA TYR A 4 -3.19 -9.23 -0.36
C TYR A 4 -4.49 -8.89 0.36
N GLU A 5 -5.23 -9.92 0.79
CA GLU A 5 -6.12 -9.77 1.93
C GLU A 5 -5.24 -9.33 3.09
N ALA A 6 -5.23 -8.03 3.39
CA ALA A 6 -4.60 -7.52 4.58
C ALA A 6 -5.42 -8.05 5.77
N LYS A 7 -5.09 -9.26 6.25
CA LYS A 7 -5.50 -9.72 7.57
C LYS A 7 -5.25 -8.57 8.54
N PRO A 8 -6.20 -8.20 9.40
CA PRO A 8 -6.00 -7.10 10.33
C PRO A 8 -4.73 -7.38 11.13
N SER A 9 -3.67 -6.62 10.84
CA SER A 9 -2.38 -6.80 11.49
C SER A 9 -2.58 -6.53 12.97
N ARG A 10 -2.47 -7.58 13.78
CA ARG A 10 -2.51 -7.49 15.24
C ARG A 10 -1.56 -6.37 15.67
N VAL A 11 -2.07 -5.45 16.48
CA VAL A 11 -1.25 -4.38 17.06
C VAL A 11 -0.79 -4.81 18.45
N TRP A 12 0.52 -5.00 18.59
CA TRP A 12 1.16 -5.35 19.85
C TRP A 12 1.19 -4.13 20.78
N LYS A 13 0.83 -4.30 22.06
CA LYS A 13 1.13 -3.27 23.06
C LYS A 13 2.64 -3.22 23.28
N VAL A 14 3.18 -2.05 23.63
CA VAL A 14 4.63 -1.88 23.82
C VAL A 14 5.19 -2.84 24.88
N SER A 15 4.48 -3.03 26.00
CA SER A 15 4.88 -3.96 27.06
C SER A 15 4.92 -5.41 26.58
N GLU A 16 3.91 -5.82 25.83
CA GLU A 16 3.81 -7.16 25.24
C GLU A 16 4.93 -7.39 24.22
N ALA A 17 5.21 -6.40 23.37
CA ALA A 17 6.27 -6.48 22.39
C ALA A 17 7.66 -6.64 23.02
N LYS A 18 7.92 -5.94 24.14
CA LYS A 18 9.17 -6.11 24.89
C LYS A 18 9.31 -7.53 25.45
N ALA A 19 8.23 -8.12 25.94
CA ALA A 19 8.25 -9.46 26.50
C ALA A 19 8.35 -10.56 25.42
N ARG A 20 7.92 -10.28 24.20
CA ARG A 20 7.79 -11.27 23.10
C ARG A 20 8.56 -10.85 21.84
N LEU A 21 9.67 -10.12 22.00
CA LEU A 21 10.39 -9.53 20.86
C LEU A 21 10.84 -10.60 19.85
N SER A 22 11.38 -11.72 20.30
CA SER A 22 11.84 -12.81 19.42
C SER A 22 10.71 -13.39 18.57
N GLU A 23 9.49 -13.49 19.12
CA GLU A 23 8.33 -13.94 18.38
C GLU A 23 7.90 -12.91 17.34
N ILE A 24 7.91 -11.63 17.68
CA ILE A 24 7.60 -10.55 16.73
C ILE A 24 8.57 -10.57 15.56
N LEU A 25 9.86 -10.78 15.80
CA LEU A 25 10.86 -10.90 14.72
C LEU A 25 10.56 -12.10 13.81
N ARG A 26 10.28 -13.27 14.39
CA ARG A 26 9.89 -14.47 13.64
C ARG A 26 8.64 -14.23 12.78
N LEU A 27 7.59 -13.63 13.37
CA LEU A 27 6.36 -13.29 12.66
C LEU A 27 6.59 -12.22 11.58
N SER A 28 7.55 -11.32 11.78
CA SER A 28 7.90 -10.31 10.77
C SER A 28 8.52 -10.92 9.50
N GLU A 29 9.22 -12.05 9.65
CA GLU A 29 9.79 -12.83 8.56
C GLU A 29 8.74 -13.71 7.88
N GLU A 30 7.93 -14.44 8.67
CA GLU A 30 7.01 -15.47 8.16
C GLU A 30 5.66 -14.89 7.68
N GLU A 31 5.09 -13.96 8.43
CA GLU A 31 3.73 -13.44 8.23
C GLU A 31 3.72 -11.98 7.71
N GLY A 32 4.89 -11.35 7.67
CA GLY A 32 5.07 -9.98 7.23
C GLY A 32 4.97 -8.94 8.34
N PRO A 33 4.85 -7.64 8.00
CA PRO A 33 5.09 -6.54 8.93
C PRO A 33 4.25 -6.57 10.21
N GLN A 34 4.91 -6.37 11.36
CA GLN A 34 4.27 -6.37 12.68
C GLN A 34 4.15 -4.95 13.23
N ARG A 35 3.01 -4.61 13.85
CA ARG A 35 2.75 -3.24 14.36
C ARG A 35 2.83 -3.18 15.88
N ILE A 36 3.58 -2.23 16.42
CA ILE A 36 3.73 -2.02 17.87
C ILE A 36 3.21 -0.63 18.26
N GLY A 37 2.31 -0.57 19.23
CA GLY A 37 1.77 0.67 19.80
C GLY A 37 0.53 1.20 19.08
N THR A 38 -0.42 1.73 19.86
CA THR A 38 -1.71 2.22 19.34
C THR A 38 -1.73 3.74 19.14
N ARG A 39 -1.15 4.52 20.06
CA ARG A 39 -1.07 6.00 19.96
C ARG A 39 0.06 6.48 19.05
N ARG A 40 1.22 5.82 19.12
CA ARG A 40 2.39 6.05 18.26
C ARG A 40 2.83 4.71 17.69
N PRO A 41 2.28 4.30 16.54
CA PRO A 41 2.56 3.00 15.98
C PRO A 41 3.95 2.98 15.33
N PHE A 42 4.69 1.92 15.60
CA PHE A 42 5.92 1.54 14.92
C PHE A 42 5.69 0.25 14.15
N VAL A 43 6.49 0.00 13.11
CA VAL A 43 6.42 -1.22 12.31
C VAL A 43 7.77 -1.93 12.40
N VAL A 44 7.73 -3.24 12.62
CA VAL A 44 8.89 -4.13 12.56
C VAL A 44 8.82 -4.91 11.26
N ILE A 45 9.89 -4.84 10.49
CA ILE A 45 10.09 -5.59 9.24
C ILE A 45 11.52 -6.15 9.23
N PRO A 46 11.78 -7.22 8.46
CA PRO A 46 13.14 -7.67 8.21
C PRO A 46 13.97 -6.58 7.53
N GLU A 47 15.26 -6.52 7.86
CA GLU A 47 16.16 -5.48 7.33
C GLU A 47 16.27 -5.52 5.80
N HIS A 48 16.34 -6.71 5.21
CA HIS A 48 16.45 -6.85 3.75
C HIS A 48 15.25 -6.22 3.02
N VAL A 49 14.04 -6.35 3.55
CA VAL A 49 12.82 -5.71 2.99
C VAL A 49 12.91 -4.19 3.05
N TRP A 50 13.49 -3.65 4.13
CA TRP A 50 13.72 -2.21 4.25
C TRP A 50 14.74 -1.73 3.22
N GLN A 51 15.88 -2.42 3.10
CA GLN A 51 16.93 -2.05 2.16
C GLN A 51 16.46 -2.11 0.71
N GLU A 52 15.75 -3.17 0.31
CA GLU A 52 15.16 -3.26 -1.04
C GLU A 52 14.26 -2.07 -1.38
N ARG A 53 13.53 -1.54 -0.39
CA ARG A 53 12.64 -0.38 -0.59
C ARG A 53 13.37 0.95 -0.60
N VAL A 54 14.43 1.09 0.18
CA VAL A 54 15.19 2.35 0.30
C VAL A 54 16.22 2.50 -0.80
N GLU A 55 16.96 1.43 -1.07
CA GLU A 55 18.04 1.38 -2.06
C GLU A 55 17.52 1.02 -3.46
N GLY A 56 16.33 0.42 -3.55
CA GLY A 56 15.69 0.13 -4.82
C GLY A 56 15.47 1.40 -5.64
N PRO A 57 15.67 1.35 -6.97
CA PRO A 57 15.38 2.49 -7.83
C PRO A 57 13.91 2.87 -7.63
N ARG A 58 13.67 4.11 -7.16
CA ARG A 58 12.33 4.68 -7.12
C ARG A 58 11.79 4.70 -8.54
N LYS A 59 11.03 3.66 -8.89
CA LYS A 59 10.42 3.55 -10.21
C LYS A 59 9.46 4.73 -10.34
N ALA A 60 9.71 5.60 -11.32
CA ALA A 60 8.79 6.68 -11.61
C ALA A 60 7.39 6.08 -11.84
N LEU A 61 6.35 6.71 -11.29
CA LEU A 61 4.99 6.18 -11.33
C LEU A 61 4.57 5.77 -12.76
N GLY A 62 4.95 6.56 -13.77
CA GLY A 62 4.70 6.24 -15.17
C GLY A 62 5.31 4.90 -15.61
N GLN A 63 6.58 4.64 -15.25
CA GLN A 63 7.23 3.37 -15.57
C GLN A 63 6.60 2.20 -14.81
N TRP A 64 6.21 2.42 -13.55
CA TRP A 64 5.49 1.40 -12.79
C TRP A 64 4.13 1.08 -13.44
N LEU A 65 3.39 2.08 -13.90
CA LEU A 65 2.09 1.89 -14.57
C LEU A 65 2.25 1.10 -15.86
N LEU A 66 3.25 1.40 -16.70
CA LEU A 66 3.47 0.64 -17.94
C LEU A 66 3.76 -0.85 -17.70
N ASP A 67 4.40 -1.17 -16.58
CA ASP A 67 4.80 -2.53 -16.24
C ASP A 67 3.69 -3.32 -15.51
N ASN A 68 2.76 -2.63 -14.84
CA ASN A 68 1.74 -3.25 -13.99
C ASN A 68 0.31 -3.01 -14.48
N ILE A 69 0.08 -2.16 -15.49
CA ILE A 69 -1.24 -2.00 -16.08
C ILE A 69 -1.69 -3.36 -16.65
N PRO A 70 -2.91 -3.82 -16.33
CA PRO A 70 -3.46 -5.02 -16.94
C PRO A 70 -3.64 -4.77 -18.45
N ARG A 71 -2.74 -5.36 -19.25
CA ARG A 71 -2.84 -5.30 -20.71
C ARG A 71 -4.05 -6.12 -21.17
N GLY A 72 -4.89 -5.52 -22.01
CA GLY A 72 -6.07 -6.19 -22.55
C GLY A 72 -7.28 -6.23 -21.61
N ALA A 73 -7.29 -5.44 -20.53
CA ALA A 73 -8.53 -5.20 -19.80
C ALA A 73 -9.56 -4.60 -20.77
N ASN A 74 -10.73 -5.26 -20.90
CA ASN A 74 -11.82 -4.79 -21.74
C ASN A 74 -12.55 -3.64 -21.02
N LEU A 75 -11.87 -2.49 -20.95
CA LEU A 75 -12.44 -1.27 -20.40
C LEU A 75 -13.49 -0.78 -21.39
N THR A 76 -14.73 -0.64 -20.93
CA THR A 76 -15.77 0.06 -21.68
C THR A 76 -15.36 1.52 -21.81
N ILE A 77 -14.73 1.87 -22.92
CA ILE A 77 -14.38 3.26 -23.23
C ILE A 77 -15.72 4.00 -23.41
N PRO A 78 -16.06 4.95 -22.54
CA PRO A 78 -17.32 5.66 -22.66
C PRO A 78 -17.24 6.60 -23.86
N ASP A 79 -18.30 6.65 -24.66
CA ASP A 79 -18.37 7.43 -25.90
C ASP A 79 -17.83 8.85 -25.71
N ARG A 80 -16.90 9.25 -26.59
CA ARG A 80 -16.27 10.57 -26.58
C ARG A 80 -17.24 11.69 -26.98
N ASN A 81 -18.36 11.35 -27.63
CA ASN A 81 -19.42 12.28 -28.01
C ASN A 81 -20.50 12.49 -26.95
N THR A 82 -20.42 11.80 -25.81
CA THR A 82 -21.29 12.13 -24.68
C THR A 82 -20.87 13.50 -24.16
N ASN A 83 -21.83 14.42 -24.11
CA ASN A 83 -21.70 15.75 -23.50
C ASN A 83 -21.45 15.54 -21.99
N ARG A 84 -20.21 15.19 -21.64
CA ARG A 84 -19.78 15.05 -20.25
C ARG A 84 -19.91 16.44 -19.65
N LYS A 85 -20.57 16.55 -18.49
CA LYS A 85 -20.51 17.78 -17.70
C LYS A 85 -19.04 18.13 -17.51
N THR A 86 -18.65 19.31 -17.96
CA THR A 86 -17.34 19.87 -17.65
C THR A 86 -17.25 19.92 -16.13
N PRO A 87 -16.31 19.21 -15.50
CA PRO A 87 -16.09 19.37 -14.07
C PRO A 87 -15.80 20.86 -13.83
N PHE A 88 -16.50 21.48 -12.86
CA PHE A 88 -16.35 22.89 -12.46
C PHE A 88 -17.02 23.95 -13.35
N ALA A 89 -17.90 23.59 -14.30
CA ALA A 89 -18.63 24.59 -15.08
C ALA A 89 -19.76 25.33 -14.34
N ASP A 90 -20.17 24.85 -13.16
CA ASP A 90 -21.23 25.46 -12.35
C ASP A 90 -20.69 26.57 -11.41
N ASP A 91 -19.38 26.90 -11.46
CA ASP A 91 -18.74 27.86 -10.55
C ASP A 91 -18.75 29.33 -11.07
N ASP A 92 -19.29 29.57 -12.28
CA ASP A 92 -19.34 30.88 -12.94
C ASP A 92 -20.78 31.48 -12.99
N GLU A 93 -21.49 31.54 -11.86
CA GLU A 93 -22.63 32.46 -11.68
C GLU A 93 -22.52 33.16 -10.32
N ALA A 94 -21.90 34.35 -10.32
CA ALA A 94 -21.88 35.32 -9.23
C ALA A 94 -22.11 36.74 -9.78
#